data_AF-A0A366MA77-F1
#
_entry.id   AF-A0A366MA77-F1
#
_cell.length_a   1.000
_cell.length_b   1.000
_cell.length_c   1.000
_cell.angle_alpha   90.00
_cell.angle_beta   90.00
_cell.angle_gamma   90.00
#
_symmetry.space_group_name_H-M   'P 1'
#
loop_
_entity.id
_entity.type
_entity.pdbx_description
1 polymer ?
#
loop_
_entity_poly.entity_id
_entity_poly.type
_entity_poly.pdbx_seq_one_letter_code
_entity_poly.pdbx_strand_id
1 'polypeptide(L)'
;MTIKDYGSTRTIIDGNNRNRIFNINSGATLDLINLTIINSKAANGGVFYINGGKINIINCSFYNNTATSNGGVIFVENGEVRVYDSKFLNNIGKHGSTIFNKGSLSIINSTFEYNVAEDGKTIYINNVSNFYPENRIFYNNTEKFRLMLP
;
A
#
# COMPACT_ATOMS: atom_id res chain seq x y z
N MET A 1 13.72 2.52 11.05
CA MET A 1 14.64 2.02 10.01
C MET A 1 14.36 2.77 8.73
N THR A 2 15.38 3.08 7.93
CA THR A 2 15.22 3.71 6.62
C THR A 2 15.90 2.84 5.56
N ILE A 3 15.20 2.55 4.47
CA ILE A 3 15.73 1.88 3.28
C ILE A 3 15.56 2.85 2.11
N LYS A 4 16.67 3.21 1.47
CA LYS A 4 16.67 4.21 0.42
C LYS A 4 17.69 3.94 -0.67
N ASP A 5 17.32 4.28 -1.89
CA ASP A 5 18.20 4.31 -3.05
C ASP A 5 18.72 5.74 -3.29
N TYR A 6 20.02 5.85 -3.56
CA TYR A 6 20.77 7.10 -3.75
C TYR A 6 21.17 7.38 -5.21
N GLY A 7 20.76 6.52 -6.15
CA GLY A 7 20.88 6.82 -7.59
C GLY A 7 22.03 6.09 -8.28
N SER A 8 21.71 4.94 -8.86
CA SER A 8 22.43 4.41 -10.04
C SER A 8 21.59 3.40 -10.83
N THR A 9 20.67 2.70 -10.19
CA THR A 9 19.64 1.84 -10.80
C THR A 9 18.47 1.75 -9.82
N ARG A 10 17.21 1.78 -10.28
CA ARG A 10 16.06 1.63 -9.37
C ARG A 10 16.25 0.39 -8.50
N THR A 11 16.46 0.56 -7.20
CA THR A 11 16.59 -0.58 -6.28
C THR A 11 15.26 -1.36 -6.25
N ILE A 12 15.31 -2.64 -6.62
CA ILE A 12 14.15 -3.53 -6.65
C ILE A 12 14.18 -4.46 -5.44
N ILE A 13 13.06 -4.51 -4.70
CA ILE A 13 12.78 -5.56 -3.72
C ILE A 13 11.74 -6.49 -4.35
N ASP A 14 12.15 -7.71 -4.68
CA ASP A 14 11.30 -8.74 -5.30
C ASP A 14 10.83 -9.75 -4.25
N GLY A 15 9.52 -9.86 -4.05
CA GLY A 15 8.88 -10.83 -3.16
C GLY A 15 8.76 -12.25 -3.74
N ASN A 16 9.16 -12.44 -5.00
CA ASN A 16 9.22 -13.69 -5.74
C ASN A 16 7.93 -14.53 -5.68
N ASN A 17 6.79 -13.84 -5.74
CA ASN A 17 5.42 -14.33 -5.69
C ASN A 17 5.08 -15.20 -4.46
N ARG A 18 5.86 -15.09 -3.37
CA ARG A 18 5.79 -16.04 -2.25
C ARG A 18 5.58 -15.41 -0.88
N ASN A 19 6.18 -14.24 -0.65
CA ASN A 19 6.25 -13.70 0.71
C ASN A 19 5.73 -12.28 0.80
N ARG A 20 5.17 -11.99 1.98
CA ARG A 20 5.12 -10.64 2.51
C ARG A 20 6.54 -10.14 2.74
N ILE A 21 6.82 -8.89 2.42
CA ILE A 21 8.16 -8.32 2.56
C ILE A 21 8.35 -7.74 3.97
N PHE A 22 7.36 -7.04 4.52
CA PHE A 22 7.49 -6.33 5.79
C PHE A 22 6.32 -6.55 6.76
N ASN A 23 6.66 -6.80 8.03
CA ASN A 23 5.73 -6.70 9.17
C ASN A 23 6.14 -5.52 10.04
N ILE A 24 5.23 -4.57 10.24
CA ILE A 24 5.49 -3.34 10.98
C ILE A 24 4.67 -3.37 12.28
N ASN A 25 5.33 -3.79 13.36
CA ASN A 25 4.71 -3.93 14.67
C ASN A 25 4.69 -2.61 15.45
N SER A 26 3.94 -2.57 16.55
CA SER A 26 3.85 -1.42 17.44
C SER A 26 5.22 -0.89 17.87
N GLY A 27 5.37 0.44 17.84
CA GLY A 27 6.63 1.13 18.15
C GLY A 27 7.66 1.13 17.00
N ALA A 28 7.47 0.32 15.95
CA ALA A 28 8.36 0.33 14.80
C ALA A 28 8.03 1.47 13.84
N THR A 29 9.07 2.07 13.26
CA THR A 29 8.95 3.03 12.15
C THR A 29 9.81 2.57 10.98
N LEU A 30 9.24 2.54 9.78
CA LEU A 30 9.93 2.24 8.52
C LEU A 30 9.77 3.39 7.52
N ASP A 31 10.88 3.86 6.98
CA ASP A 31 10.91 4.83 5.88
C ASP A 31 11.43 4.14 4.62
N LEU A 32 10.68 4.21 3.53
CA LEU A 32 11.07 3.72 2.21
C LEU A 32 11.15 4.88 1.23
N ILE A 33 12.28 5.00 0.54
CA ILE A 33 12.55 6.14 -0.34
C ILE A 33 13.18 5.67 -1.65
N ASN A 34 12.60 6.06 -2.79
CA ASN A 34 13.14 5.78 -4.13
C ASN A 34 13.23 4.28 -4.49
N LEU A 35 12.32 3.45 -3.98
CA LEU A 35 12.35 1.99 -4.17
C LEU A 35 11.29 1.49 -5.14
N THR A 36 11.59 0.38 -5.81
CA THR A 36 10.61 -0.41 -6.57
C THR A 36 10.36 -1.74 -5.86
N ILE A 37 9.10 -2.08 -5.61
CA ILE A 37 8.71 -3.29 -4.88
C ILE A 37 7.76 -4.11 -5.73
N ILE A 38 8.13 -5.37 -5.99
CA ILE A 38 7.43 -6.21 -6.97
C ILE A 38 7.10 -7.60 -6.46
N ASN A 39 6.09 -8.20 -7.09
CA ASN A 39 5.78 -9.63 -7.01
C ASN A 39 5.70 -10.17 -5.57
N SER A 40 5.22 -9.40 -4.62
CA SER A 40 4.98 -9.92 -3.27
C SER A 40 3.63 -10.63 -3.20
N LYS A 41 3.51 -11.63 -2.33
CA LYS A 41 2.27 -12.38 -2.13
C LYS A 41 2.07 -12.77 -0.68
N ALA A 42 0.89 -12.44 -0.16
CA ALA A 42 0.50 -12.80 1.21
C ALA A 42 -1.02 -12.93 1.35
N ALA A 43 -1.51 -13.39 2.51
CA ALA A 43 -2.95 -13.36 2.78
C ALA A 43 -3.46 -11.92 2.95
N ASN A 44 -2.84 -11.17 3.85
CA ASN A 44 -3.13 -9.74 4.09
C ASN A 44 -1.87 -8.92 3.86
N GLY A 45 -1.97 -7.85 3.08
CA GLY A 45 -0.86 -6.97 2.81
C GLY A 45 0.21 -7.68 2.01
N GLY A 46 0.07 -7.71 0.68
CA GLY A 46 1.02 -8.40 -0.19
C GLY A 46 2.47 -8.00 0.13
N VAL A 47 2.71 -6.70 0.35
CA VAL A 47 3.99 -6.16 0.78
C VAL A 47 4.03 -5.93 2.29
N PHE A 48 3.06 -5.20 2.84
CA PHE A 48 3.07 -4.71 4.22
C PHE A 48 1.89 -5.20 5.04
N TYR A 49 2.19 -5.75 6.21
CA TYR A 49 1.23 -5.91 7.29
C TYR A 49 1.61 -5.01 8.46
N ILE A 50 0.71 -4.11 8.83
CA ILE A 50 0.96 -3.07 9.81
C ILE A 50 0.03 -3.31 11.01
N ASN A 51 0.66 -3.54 12.16
CA ASN A 51 0.02 -3.75 13.45
C ASN A 51 0.63 -2.79 14.48
N GLY A 52 0.29 -1.51 14.35
CA GLY A 52 0.50 -0.49 15.37
C GLY A 52 1.75 0.33 15.15
N GLY A 53 2.52 0.01 14.11
CA GLY A 53 3.69 0.78 13.72
C GLY A 53 3.38 1.84 12.67
N LYS A 54 4.46 2.48 12.21
CA LYS A 54 4.42 3.61 11.29
C LYS A 54 5.22 3.31 10.04
N ILE A 55 4.67 3.67 8.88
CA ILE A 55 5.40 3.64 7.63
C ILE A 55 5.29 4.97 6.89
N ASN A 56 6.41 5.44 6.37
CA ASN A 56 6.47 6.53 5.40
C ASN A 56 7.02 5.99 4.08
N ILE A 57 6.26 6.20 3.00
CA ILE A 57 6.58 5.75 1.66
C ILE A 57 6.74 6.98 0.77
N ILE A 58 7.91 7.18 0.19
CA ILE A 58 8.24 8.40 -0.56
C ILE A 58 8.87 8.01 -1.89
N ASN A 59 8.27 8.46 -3.00
CA ASN A 59 8.77 8.20 -4.34
C ASN A 59 9.02 6.71 -4.61
N CYS A 60 8.07 5.85 -4.20
CA CYS A 60 8.16 4.41 -4.38
C CYS A 60 7.20 3.91 -5.45
N SER A 61 7.54 2.79 -6.05
CA SER A 61 6.70 2.09 -7.03
C SER A 61 6.36 0.67 -6.58
N PHE A 62 5.09 0.29 -6.67
CA PHE A 62 4.58 -1.03 -6.31
C PHE A 62 3.92 -1.71 -7.51
N TYR A 63 4.51 -2.83 -7.96
CA TYR A 63 4.05 -3.56 -9.15
C TYR A 63 3.70 -5.01 -8.88
N ASN A 64 2.56 -5.46 -9.40
CA ASN A 64 2.18 -6.89 -9.42
C ASN A 64 2.20 -7.54 -8.03
N ASN A 65 1.87 -6.79 -6.98
CA ASN A 65 1.78 -7.34 -5.63
C ASN A 65 0.36 -7.86 -5.38
N THR A 66 0.26 -9.01 -4.71
CA THR A 66 -1.00 -9.72 -4.52
C THR A 66 -1.27 -10.01 -3.05
N ALA A 67 -2.49 -9.72 -2.60
CA ALA A 67 -3.04 -10.26 -1.36
C ALA A 67 -4.21 -11.19 -1.69
N THR A 68 -4.23 -12.41 -1.13
CA THR A 68 -5.37 -13.33 -1.32
C THR A 68 -6.58 -12.97 -0.46
N SER A 69 -6.46 -11.97 0.41
CA SER A 69 -7.55 -11.48 1.27
C SER A 69 -7.65 -9.95 1.26
N ASN A 70 -6.82 -9.22 2.01
CA ASN A 70 -7.02 -7.78 2.15
C ASN A 70 -5.75 -6.99 1.81
N GLY A 71 -5.91 -5.89 1.08
CA GLY A 71 -4.83 -4.93 0.81
C GLY A 71 -3.73 -5.53 -0.05
N GLY A 72 -3.88 -5.51 -1.38
CA GLY A 72 -2.92 -6.14 -2.30
C GLY A 72 -1.47 -5.69 -2.11
N VAL A 73 -1.27 -4.49 -1.58
CA VAL A 73 0.04 -3.99 -1.16
C VAL A 73 0.09 -3.79 0.35
N ILE A 74 -0.84 -3.01 0.91
CA ILE A 74 -0.81 -2.58 2.30
C ILE A 74 -2.07 -3.05 3.03
N PHE A 75 -1.87 -3.76 4.13
CA PHE A 75 -2.90 -4.02 5.13
C PHE A 75 -2.55 -3.36 6.45
N VAL A 76 -3.48 -2.58 7.00
CA VAL A 76 -3.34 -1.88 8.30
C VAL A 76 -4.43 -2.38 9.25
N GLU A 77 -4.03 -3.09 10.30
CA GLU A 77 -4.92 -3.42 11.42
C GLU A 77 -5.08 -2.21 12.35
N ASN A 78 -3.97 -1.54 12.64
CA ASN A 78 -3.85 -0.28 13.37
C ASN A 78 -2.47 0.34 13.03
N GLY A 79 -2.26 1.62 13.36
CA GLY A 79 -1.01 2.33 13.05
C GLY A 79 -1.17 3.43 12.00
N GLU A 80 -0.06 3.88 11.44
CA GLU A 80 0.00 5.07 10.59
C GLU A 80 0.74 4.81 9.27
N VAL A 81 0.10 5.16 8.16
CA VAL A 81 0.66 5.07 6.82
C VAL A 81 0.66 6.45 6.18
N ARG A 82 1.82 6.91 5.74
CA ARG A 82 1.94 8.07 4.85
C ARG A 82 2.55 7.66 3.53
N VAL A 83 1.95 8.12 2.43
CA VAL A 83 2.40 7.85 1.07
C VAL A 83 2.52 9.14 0.28
N TYR A 84 3.68 9.38 -0.31
CA TYR A 84 3.99 10.58 -1.07
C TYR A 84 4.62 10.22 -2.41
N ASP A 85 4.18 10.91 -3.47
CA ASP A 85 4.78 10.85 -4.82
C ASP A 85 4.98 9.42 -5.33
N SER A 86 4.07 8.50 -5.00
CA SER A 86 4.27 7.06 -5.23
C SER A 86 3.30 6.50 -6.27
N LYS A 87 3.66 5.36 -6.86
CA LYS A 87 2.86 4.69 -7.89
C LYS A 87 2.49 3.26 -7.48
N PHE A 88 1.22 2.91 -7.64
CA PHE A 88 0.69 1.57 -7.45
C PHE A 88 0.07 1.07 -8.75
N LEU A 89 0.65 0.04 -9.34
CA LEU A 89 0.23 -0.50 -10.63
C LEU A 89 0.05 -2.01 -10.60
N ASN A 90 -1.07 -2.49 -11.16
CA ASN A 90 -1.38 -3.92 -11.29
C ASN A 90 -1.36 -4.70 -9.97
N ASN A 91 -1.73 -4.07 -8.85
CA ASN A 91 -1.81 -4.76 -7.56
C ASN A 91 -3.20 -5.38 -7.36
N ILE A 92 -3.24 -6.56 -6.76
CA ILE A 92 -4.46 -7.38 -6.63
C ILE A 92 -4.74 -7.66 -5.17
N GLY A 93 -5.98 -7.47 -4.74
CA GLY A 93 -6.44 -7.81 -3.39
C GLY A 93 -7.91 -8.21 -3.40
N LYS A 94 -8.37 -9.07 -2.49
CA LYS A 94 -9.80 -9.41 -2.47
C LYS A 94 -10.66 -8.25 -1.94
N HIS A 95 -10.29 -7.63 -0.81
CA HIS A 95 -10.88 -6.36 -0.35
C HIS A 95 -9.79 -5.28 -0.22
N GLY A 96 -9.98 -4.13 -0.86
CA GLY A 96 -8.92 -3.13 -1.02
C GLY A 96 -7.84 -3.66 -1.96
N SER A 97 -7.97 -3.44 -3.26
CA SER A 97 -7.02 -4.00 -4.25
C SER A 97 -5.59 -3.62 -3.95
N THR A 98 -5.38 -2.44 -3.37
CA THR A 98 -4.06 -1.90 -3.07
C THR A 98 -3.89 -1.69 -1.58
N ILE A 99 -4.84 -1.00 -0.95
CA ILE A 99 -4.74 -0.61 0.46
C ILE A 99 -6.03 -0.99 1.18
N PHE A 100 -5.90 -1.73 2.26
CA PHE A 100 -6.96 -1.94 3.24
C PHE A 100 -6.51 -1.33 4.57
N ASN A 101 -7.21 -0.28 5.00
CA ASN A 101 -6.80 0.50 6.16
C ASN A 101 -7.89 0.58 7.24
N LYS A 102 -7.55 0.13 8.45
CA LYS A 102 -8.30 0.37 9.69
C LYS A 102 -7.64 1.43 10.60
N GLY A 103 -6.41 1.85 10.29
CA GLY A 103 -5.66 2.87 11.02
C GLY A 103 -5.72 4.25 10.38
N SER A 104 -4.62 5.00 10.44
CA SER A 104 -4.48 6.32 9.82
C SER A 104 -3.78 6.24 8.47
N LEU A 105 -4.32 6.95 7.47
CA LEU A 105 -3.83 6.91 6.10
C LEU A 105 -3.80 8.30 5.46
N SER A 106 -2.60 8.79 5.18
CA SER A 106 -2.38 9.95 4.31
C SER A 106 -1.75 9.50 3.00
N ILE A 107 -2.30 9.96 1.87
CA ILE A 107 -1.70 9.74 0.55
C ILE A 107 -1.79 11.04 -0.23
N ILE A 108 -0.66 11.48 -0.76
CA ILE A 108 -0.51 12.76 -1.45
C ILE A 108 0.27 12.51 -2.75
N ASN A 109 -0.14 13.18 -3.83
CA ASN A 109 0.56 13.16 -5.13
C ASN A 109 0.85 11.76 -5.68
N SER A 110 -0.04 10.79 -5.43
CA SER A 110 0.22 9.39 -5.76
C SER A 110 -0.80 8.86 -6.78
N THR A 111 -0.34 7.91 -7.58
CA THR A 111 -1.10 7.38 -8.72
C THR A 111 -1.41 5.90 -8.52
N PHE A 112 -2.66 5.51 -8.80
CA PHE A 112 -3.15 4.14 -8.72
C PHE A 112 -3.72 3.75 -10.09
N GLU A 113 -3.08 2.78 -10.73
CA GLU A 113 -3.39 2.34 -12.09
C GLU A 113 -3.64 0.82 -12.14
N TYR A 114 -4.69 0.38 -12.82
CA TYR A 114 -4.93 -1.04 -13.13
C TYR A 114 -4.91 -1.99 -11.91
N ASN A 115 -5.24 -1.49 -10.72
CA ASN A 115 -5.29 -2.31 -9.52
C ASN A 115 -6.65 -3.00 -9.41
N VAL A 116 -6.65 -4.28 -9.07
CA VAL A 116 -7.84 -5.16 -9.15
C VAL A 116 -8.31 -5.61 -7.78
N ALA A 117 -9.55 -5.26 -7.43
CA ALA A 117 -10.22 -5.80 -6.27
C ALA A 117 -11.24 -6.86 -6.70
N GLU A 118 -11.17 -8.06 -6.13
CA GLU A 118 -12.14 -9.13 -6.44
C GLU A 118 -13.52 -8.82 -5.87
N ASP A 119 -13.59 -8.46 -4.59
CA ASP A 119 -14.83 -8.21 -3.84
C ASP A 119 -14.79 -6.82 -3.16
N GLY A 120 -14.22 -5.80 -3.81
CA GLY A 120 -14.04 -4.51 -3.17
C GLY A 120 -13.57 -3.36 -4.07
N LYS A 121 -13.01 -2.32 -3.45
CA LYS A 121 -12.49 -1.11 -4.11
C LYS A 121 -10.96 -1.10 -4.13
N THR A 122 -10.37 -0.11 -4.80
CA THR A 122 -8.91 0.07 -4.87
C THR A 122 -8.26 0.35 -3.52
N ILE A 123 -8.88 1.28 -2.79
CA ILE A 123 -8.54 1.62 -1.42
C ILE A 123 -9.80 1.43 -0.59
N TYR A 124 -9.69 0.64 0.47
CA TYR A 124 -10.73 0.42 1.46
C TYR A 124 -10.31 1.06 2.79
N ILE A 125 -11.20 1.86 3.38
CA ILE A 125 -10.96 2.55 4.65
C ILE A 125 -12.16 2.34 5.56
N ASN A 126 -11.91 1.78 6.74
CA ASN A 126 -12.95 1.52 7.74
C ASN A 126 -13.14 2.67 8.73
N ASN A 127 -12.26 3.67 8.75
CA ASN A 127 -12.37 4.82 9.64
C ASN A 127 -11.99 6.12 8.93
N VAL A 128 -13.00 6.95 8.65
CA VAL A 128 -12.92 8.08 7.72
C VAL A 128 -12.21 9.29 8.32
N SER A 129 -12.17 9.38 9.65
CA SER A 129 -11.57 10.49 10.40
C SER A 129 -10.08 10.67 10.16
N ASN A 130 -9.39 9.65 9.65
CA ASN A 130 -7.94 9.65 9.47
C ASN A 130 -7.52 9.51 7.99
N PHE A 131 -8.34 10.00 7.06
CA PHE A 131 -8.03 9.95 5.63
C PHE A 131 -7.96 11.35 5.00
N TYR A 132 -6.77 11.70 4.50
CA TYR A 132 -6.50 13.01 3.87
C TYR A 132 -6.02 12.84 2.42
N PRO A 133 -6.94 12.84 1.44
CA PRO A 133 -6.60 12.74 0.04
C PRO A 133 -6.35 14.07 -0.65
N GLU A 134 -5.13 14.25 -1.14
CA GLU A 134 -4.77 15.38 -1.99
C GLU A 134 -4.05 14.90 -3.25
N ASN A 135 -4.42 15.47 -4.40
CA ASN A 135 -3.75 15.31 -5.69
C ASN A 135 -3.48 13.85 -6.08
N ARG A 136 -4.53 13.05 -6.21
CA ARG A 136 -4.41 11.62 -6.55
C ARG A 136 -5.05 11.32 -7.89
N ILE A 137 -4.44 10.42 -8.65
CA ILE A 137 -4.96 9.98 -9.95
C ILE A 137 -5.30 8.49 -9.85
N PHE A 138 -6.58 8.15 -10.07
CA PHE A 138 -7.06 6.76 -10.13
C PHE A 138 -7.53 6.43 -11.55
N TYR A 139 -6.81 5.52 -12.20
CA TYR A 139 -7.05 5.15 -13.59
C TYR A 139 -7.26 3.63 -13.74
N ASN A 140 -8.35 3.23 -14.42
CA ASN A 140 -8.66 1.84 -14.77
C ASN A 140 -8.56 0.80 -13.63
N ASN A 141 -8.95 1.17 -12.41
CA ASN A 141 -9.03 0.23 -11.29
C ASN A 141 -10.46 -0.32 -11.14
N THR A 142 -10.66 -1.53 -10.57
CA THR A 142 -11.98 -2.21 -10.53
C THR A 142 -13.07 -1.32 -9.96
N GLU A 143 -12.77 -0.56 -8.90
CA GLU A 143 -13.57 0.59 -8.46
C GLU A 143 -12.67 1.57 -7.67
N LYS A 144 -12.80 2.88 -7.90
CA LYS A 144 -11.77 3.86 -7.49
C LYS A 144 -11.63 4.04 -5.97
N PHE A 145 -12.74 4.12 -5.22
CA PHE A 145 -12.70 4.49 -3.80
C PHE A 145 -14.02 4.22 -3.03
N ARG A 146 -13.97 3.92 -1.71
CA ARG A 146 -15.14 3.95 -0.79
C ARG A 146 -14.73 4.38 0.62
N LEU A 147 -15.41 5.40 1.15
CA LEU A 147 -15.43 5.77 2.57
C LEU A 147 -16.61 5.03 3.21
N MET A 148 -16.41 4.28 4.29
CA MET A 148 -17.53 3.87 5.15
C MET A 148 -17.59 4.85 6.32
N LEU A 149 -18.59 5.73 6.28
CA LEU A 149 -18.97 6.51 7.47
C LEU A 149 -19.55 5.54 8.52
N PRO A 150 -19.31 5.79 9.83
CA PRO A 150 -19.97 5.03 10.88
C PRO A 150 -21.51 5.13 10.79
#